data_AF-A0A7V2SAA0-F1
#
_entry.id   AF-A0A7V2SAA0-F1
#
_cell.length_a   1.000
_cell.length_b   1.000
_cell.length_c   1.000
_cell.angle_alpha   90.00
_cell.angle_beta   90.00
_cell.angle_gamma   90.00
#
_symmetry.space_group_name_H-M   'P 1'
#
loop_
_entity.id
_entity.type
_entity.pdbx_description
1 polymer ?
#
loop_
_entity_poly.entity_id
_entity_poly.type
_entity_poly.pdbx_seq_one_letter_code
_entity_poly.pdbx_strand_id
1 'polypeptide(L)'
;MKRVRQVIKDYPVKQYPRLYIRSVDYYELGLKIYQFINILLLVIGFAVLVFLVVKDSQEVEPVEGVFVLFYFMLQMSPFMLMELSSFSYFKQMRKLNLKKVKTAVLQPRGLFDFISYKMIVLAVISNLLCITVVAYLDGFQLERGSDTVVLFFTLLLANLLFAFIIRLNISGKKINPLQSMTDRLKQTKTVVNTLVTMSIIQSLFVMMIQVMDYYQLDFYRSTFISLFLQVIAWISLQNSIRASCIEDIDFDVYKLDDVEKVQN
;
A
#
# COMPACT_ATOMS: atom_id res chain seq x y z
N MET A 1 7.26 2.70 -15.62
CA MET A 1 7.18 2.84 -17.10
C MET A 1 8.07 1.84 -17.84
N LYS A 2 9.41 1.88 -17.69
CA LYS A 2 10.33 0.94 -18.38
C LYS A 2 9.97 -0.53 -18.13
N ARG A 3 9.62 -0.85 -16.89
CA ARG A 3 9.17 -2.17 -16.44
C ARG A 3 8.00 -2.75 -17.24
N VAL A 4 6.92 -1.99 -17.46
CA VAL A 4 5.74 -2.49 -18.18
C VAL A 4 6.06 -2.68 -19.67
N ARG A 5 6.83 -1.76 -20.27
CA ARG A 5 7.31 -1.93 -21.65
C ARG A 5 8.22 -3.14 -21.80
N GLN A 6 9.06 -3.42 -20.79
CA GLN A 6 9.89 -4.61 -20.76
C GLN A 6 9.03 -5.88 -20.71
N VAL A 7 8.00 -5.95 -19.87
CA VAL A 7 7.07 -7.10 -19.86
C VAL A 7 6.39 -7.29 -21.22
N ILE A 8 5.94 -6.21 -21.86
CA ILE A 8 5.30 -6.28 -23.19
C ILE A 8 6.28 -6.80 -24.26
N LYS A 9 7.56 -6.40 -24.17
CA LYS A 9 8.60 -6.82 -25.11
C LYS A 9 9.04 -8.27 -24.89
N ASP A 10 9.27 -8.65 -23.64
CA ASP A 10 9.84 -9.94 -23.26
C ASP A 10 8.77 -11.05 -23.23
N TYR A 11 7.50 -10.69 -22.99
CA TYR A 11 6.36 -11.61 -22.93
C TYR A 11 5.25 -11.19 -23.91
N PRO A 12 5.39 -11.48 -25.22
CA PRO A 12 4.44 -11.04 -26.23
C PRO A 12 3.11 -11.81 -26.17
N VAL A 13 2.03 -11.15 -26.61
CA VAL A 13 0.65 -11.69 -26.60
C VAL A 13 0.55 -13.07 -27.28
N LYS A 14 1.31 -13.30 -28.36
CA LYS A 14 1.31 -14.58 -29.09
C LYS A 14 1.77 -15.76 -28.24
N GLN A 15 2.72 -15.55 -27.32
CA GLN A 15 3.27 -16.60 -26.47
C GLN A 15 2.55 -16.69 -25.12
N TYR A 16 2.02 -15.56 -24.62
CA TYR A 16 1.38 -15.44 -23.31
C TYR A 16 -0.03 -14.83 -23.42
N PRO A 17 -0.99 -15.47 -24.12
CA PRO A 17 -2.30 -14.87 -24.38
C PRO A 17 -3.12 -14.65 -23.11
N ARG A 18 -2.93 -15.48 -22.07
CA ARG A 18 -3.67 -15.33 -20.80
C ARG A 18 -3.16 -14.18 -19.94
N LEU A 19 -1.99 -13.61 -20.27
CA LEU A 19 -1.44 -12.44 -19.59
C LEU A 19 -2.17 -11.16 -19.99
N TYR A 20 -2.76 -11.11 -21.19
CA TYR A 20 -3.40 -9.93 -21.76
C TYR A 20 -4.89 -10.19 -22.01
N ILE A 21 -5.74 -9.64 -21.16
CA ILE A 21 -7.22 -9.69 -21.33
C ILE A 21 -7.67 -8.75 -22.46
N ARG A 22 -6.94 -7.64 -22.64
CA ARG A 22 -7.25 -6.56 -23.58
C ARG A 22 -6.09 -6.37 -24.56
N SER A 23 -6.30 -5.58 -25.60
CA SER A 23 -5.25 -5.21 -26.54
C SER A 23 -4.09 -4.49 -25.85
N VAL A 24 -2.90 -4.60 -26.42
CA VAL A 24 -1.68 -3.91 -25.94
C VAL A 24 -1.91 -2.40 -25.85
N ASP A 25 -2.64 -1.82 -26.82
CA ASP A 25 -2.96 -0.40 -26.89
C ASP A 25 -3.70 0.11 -25.64
N TYR A 26 -4.56 -0.74 -25.04
CA TYR A 26 -5.27 -0.38 -23.81
C TYR A 26 -4.30 -0.16 -22.64
N TYR A 27 -3.27 -0.99 -22.52
CA TYR A 27 -2.25 -0.86 -21.48
C TYR A 27 -1.34 0.35 -21.74
N GLU A 28 -1.00 0.63 -22.99
CA GLU A 28 -0.24 1.82 -23.34
C GLU A 28 -1.00 3.11 -23.04
N LEU A 29 -2.30 3.16 -23.34
CA LEU A 29 -3.15 4.29 -23.00
C LEU A 29 -3.22 4.50 -21.48
N GLY A 30 -3.40 3.43 -20.71
CA GLY A 30 -3.39 3.49 -19.24
C GLY A 30 -2.08 4.05 -18.67
N LEU A 31 -0.95 3.66 -19.25
CA LEU A 31 0.37 4.21 -18.88
C LEU A 31 0.47 5.70 -19.19
N LYS A 32 -0.02 6.16 -20.35
CA LYS A 32 -0.01 7.58 -20.73
C LYS A 32 -0.87 8.42 -19.78
N ILE A 33 -2.07 7.93 -19.43
CA ILE A 33 -2.96 8.60 -18.47
C ILE A 33 -2.29 8.68 -17.10
N TYR A 34 -1.70 7.57 -16.62
CA TYR A 34 -0.98 7.55 -15.35
C TYR A 34 0.20 8.56 -15.32
N GLN A 35 0.95 8.67 -16.43
CA GLN A 35 2.01 9.68 -16.55
C GLN A 35 1.46 11.10 -16.52
N PHE A 36 0.41 11.36 -17.29
CA PHE A 36 -0.20 12.67 -17.37
C PHE A 36 -0.68 13.15 -16.00
N ILE A 37 -1.38 12.29 -15.25
CA ILE A 37 -1.86 12.64 -13.90
C ILE A 37 -0.67 12.92 -12.97
N ASN A 38 0.38 12.09 -12.98
CA ASN A 38 1.56 12.34 -12.12
C ASN A 38 2.28 13.65 -12.47
N ILE A 39 2.40 13.97 -13.76
CA ILE A 39 3.02 15.24 -14.20
C ILE A 39 2.15 16.42 -13.76
N LEU A 40 0.83 16.33 -13.95
CA LEU A 40 -0.12 17.35 -13.50
C LEU A 40 0.01 17.60 -11.99
N LEU A 41 0.04 16.53 -11.20
CA LEU A 41 0.20 16.62 -9.74
C LEU A 41 1.55 17.22 -9.35
N LEU A 42 2.64 16.87 -10.04
CA LEU A 42 3.95 17.47 -9.81
C LEU A 42 3.94 18.97 -10.09
N VAL A 43 3.33 19.40 -11.20
CA VAL A 43 3.23 20.82 -11.56
C VAL A 43 2.39 21.58 -10.54
N ILE A 44 1.25 21.03 -10.11
CA ILE A 44 0.40 21.63 -9.06
C ILE A 44 1.18 21.75 -7.75
N GLY A 45 1.86 20.69 -7.32
CA GLY A 45 2.70 20.70 -6.12
C GLY A 45 3.79 21.75 -6.16
N PHE A 46 4.48 21.86 -7.29
CA PHE A 46 5.52 22.86 -7.48
C PHE A 46 4.94 24.29 -7.48
N ALA A 47 3.79 24.51 -8.13
CA ALA A 47 3.10 25.80 -8.12
C ALA A 47 2.67 26.22 -6.71
N VAL A 48 2.16 25.29 -5.90
CA VAL A 48 1.82 25.52 -4.50
C VAL A 48 3.06 25.87 -3.68
N LEU A 49 4.17 25.14 -3.85
CA LEU A 49 5.43 25.45 -3.16
C LEU A 49 5.93 26.85 -3.52
N VAL A 50 5.94 27.22 -4.81
CA VAL A 50 6.34 28.57 -5.24
C VAL A 50 5.41 29.63 -4.66
N PHE A 51 4.10 29.40 -4.65
CA PHE A 51 3.12 30.31 -4.07
C PHE A 51 3.37 30.54 -2.56
N LEU A 52 3.65 29.46 -1.81
CA LEU A 52 3.97 29.54 -0.38
C LEU A 52 5.29 30.26 -0.09
N VAL A 53 6.30 30.12 -0.96
CA VAL A 53 7.58 30.84 -0.80
C VAL A 53 7.44 32.33 -1.12
N VAL A 54 6.58 32.69 -2.08
CA VAL A 54 6.38 34.09 -2.50
C VAL A 54 5.46 34.86 -1.55
N LYS A 55 4.48 34.19 -0.93
CA LYS A 55 3.56 34.81 0.03
C LYS A 55 4.14 34.70 1.44
N ASP A 56 4.74 35.77 1.92
CA ASP A 56 5.47 35.85 3.19
C ASP A 56 4.72 35.19 4.38
N SER A 57 5.48 34.46 5.19
CA SER A 57 5.05 33.33 6.03
C SER A 57 4.41 33.71 7.38
N GLN A 58 3.76 34.87 7.50
CA GLN A 58 3.26 35.37 8.79
C GLN A 58 1.77 35.13 9.08
N GLU A 59 0.95 34.70 8.10
CA GLU A 59 -0.51 34.59 8.28
C GLU A 59 -1.10 33.20 7.94
N VAL A 60 -0.28 32.15 7.87
CA VAL A 60 -0.82 30.81 7.53
C VAL A 60 -1.24 30.08 8.82
N GLU A 61 -2.49 30.32 9.19
CA GLU A 61 -3.27 29.67 10.25
C GLU A 61 -3.31 28.11 10.14
N PRO A 62 -3.80 27.37 11.18
CA PRO A 62 -3.72 25.90 11.32
C PRO A 62 -4.41 25.03 10.23
N VAL A 63 -4.91 25.65 9.15
CA VAL A 63 -5.47 24.98 7.96
C VAL A 63 -4.41 24.18 7.20
N GLU A 64 -3.12 24.36 7.49
CA GLU A 64 -2.00 23.68 6.86
C GLU A 64 -2.06 22.14 6.96
N GLY A 65 -2.39 21.59 8.13
CA GLY A 65 -2.36 20.13 8.33
C GLY A 65 -3.38 19.40 7.46
N VAL A 66 -4.59 19.95 7.34
CA VAL A 66 -5.65 19.39 6.48
C VAL A 66 -5.28 19.53 5.02
N PHE A 67 -4.68 20.66 4.62
CA PHE A 67 -4.24 20.88 3.25
C PHE A 67 -3.11 19.92 2.84
N VAL A 68 -2.12 19.69 3.73
CA VAL A 68 -1.04 18.71 3.53
C VAL A 68 -1.62 17.30 3.36
N LEU A 69 -2.56 16.91 4.22
CA LEU A 69 -3.23 15.60 4.11
C LEU A 69 -4.02 15.47 2.81
N PHE A 70 -4.80 16.49 2.45
CA PHE A 70 -5.58 16.49 1.21
C PHE A 70 -4.69 16.40 -0.03
N TYR A 71 -3.64 17.21 -0.08
CA TYR A 71 -2.67 17.18 -1.17
C TYR A 71 -1.96 15.82 -1.25
N PHE A 72 -1.59 15.23 -0.12
CA PHE A 72 -1.03 13.87 -0.08
C PHE A 72 -2.00 12.81 -0.62
N MET A 73 -3.28 12.87 -0.23
CA MET A 73 -4.31 11.98 -0.76
C MET A 73 -4.44 12.13 -2.29
N LEU A 74 -4.42 13.36 -2.78
CA LEU A 74 -4.43 13.66 -4.20
C LEU A 74 -3.19 13.08 -4.91
N GLN A 75 -2.01 13.21 -4.30
CA GLN A 75 -0.76 12.64 -4.80
C GLN A 75 -0.79 11.09 -4.86
N MET A 76 -1.46 10.44 -3.91
CA MET A 76 -1.63 8.99 -3.86
C MET A 76 -2.75 8.47 -4.77
N SER A 77 -3.61 9.34 -5.28
CA SER A 77 -4.76 8.97 -6.13
C SER A 77 -4.40 8.15 -7.38
N PRO A 78 -3.31 8.40 -8.13
CA PRO A 78 -2.98 7.62 -9.32
C PRO A 78 -2.64 6.17 -8.95
N PHE A 79 -2.00 5.98 -7.79
CA PHE A 79 -1.69 4.66 -7.26
C PHE A 79 -2.95 3.92 -6.80
N MET A 80 -3.86 4.62 -6.11
CA MET A 80 -5.16 4.05 -5.73
C MET A 80 -5.99 3.64 -6.96
N LEU A 81 -6.05 4.47 -7.99
CA LEU A 81 -6.74 4.15 -9.24
C LEU A 81 -6.15 2.91 -9.92
N MET A 82 -4.83 2.78 -9.92
CA MET A 82 -4.14 1.60 -10.44
C MET A 82 -4.54 0.33 -9.66
N GLU A 83 -4.53 0.37 -8.32
CA GLU A 83 -4.91 -0.77 -7.48
C GLU A 83 -6.40 -1.15 -7.66
N LEU A 84 -7.29 -0.16 -7.71
CA LEU A 84 -8.71 -0.38 -7.97
C LEU A 84 -8.97 -0.99 -9.35
N SER A 85 -8.23 -0.53 -10.37
CA SER A 85 -8.31 -1.10 -11.71
C SER A 85 -7.85 -2.56 -11.76
N SER A 86 -6.88 -2.95 -10.92
CA SER A 86 -6.41 -4.33 -10.79
C SER A 86 -7.51 -5.26 -10.30
N PHE A 87 -8.39 -4.84 -9.39
CA PHE A 87 -9.53 -5.67 -8.98
C PHE A 87 -10.49 -5.98 -10.13
N SER A 88 -10.79 -4.97 -10.95
CA SER A 88 -11.60 -5.15 -12.16
C SER A 88 -10.91 -6.07 -13.17
N TYR A 89 -9.58 -5.93 -13.29
CA TYR A 89 -8.74 -6.80 -14.12
C TYR A 89 -8.81 -8.26 -13.67
N PHE A 90 -8.59 -8.54 -12.38
CA PHE A 90 -8.67 -9.89 -11.82
C PHE A 90 -10.08 -10.48 -11.90
N LYS A 91 -11.12 -9.66 -11.83
CA LYS A 91 -12.50 -10.09 -12.09
C LYS A 91 -12.67 -10.56 -13.54
N GLN A 92 -12.09 -9.85 -14.51
CA GLN A 92 -12.10 -10.27 -15.92
C GLN A 92 -11.28 -11.56 -16.14
N MET A 93 -10.09 -11.70 -15.52
CA MET A 93 -9.29 -12.93 -15.64
C MET A 93 -10.06 -14.16 -15.14
N ARG A 94 -10.82 -14.00 -14.05
CA ARG A 94 -11.65 -15.09 -13.51
C ARG A 94 -12.78 -15.50 -14.45
N LYS A 95 -13.36 -14.57 -15.22
CA LYS A 95 -14.40 -14.89 -16.21
C LYS A 95 -13.84 -15.63 -17.42
N LEU A 96 -12.61 -15.30 -17.84
CA LEU A 96 -11.95 -15.93 -18.98
C LEU A 96 -11.26 -17.25 -18.63
N ASN A 97 -11.13 -17.59 -17.35
CA ASN A 97 -10.50 -18.82 -16.94
C ASN A 97 -11.44 -20.02 -17.20
N LEU A 98 -11.16 -20.76 -18.28
CA LEU A 98 -11.92 -21.95 -18.70
C LEU A 98 -11.50 -23.24 -17.97
N LYS A 99 -10.49 -23.19 -17.08
CA LYS A 99 -10.00 -24.38 -16.37
C LYS A 99 -11.12 -24.98 -15.50
N LYS A 100 -11.61 -26.16 -15.90
CA LYS A 100 -12.63 -26.94 -15.17
C LYS A 100 -12.07 -27.61 -13.91
N VAL A 101 -10.77 -27.91 -13.87
CA VAL A 101 -10.12 -28.61 -12.75
C VAL A 101 -9.37 -27.61 -11.87
N LYS A 102 -9.72 -27.56 -10.58
CA LYS A 102 -9.03 -26.75 -9.58
C LYS A 102 -7.88 -27.54 -8.97
N THR A 103 -6.66 -27.24 -9.39
CA THR A 103 -5.45 -27.77 -8.74
C THR A 103 -5.14 -26.92 -7.50
N ALA A 104 -5.27 -27.52 -6.32
CA ALA A 104 -4.89 -26.89 -5.05
C ALA A 104 -3.68 -27.62 -4.47
N VAL A 105 -2.54 -26.92 -4.36
CA VAL A 105 -1.43 -27.38 -3.54
C VAL A 105 -1.79 -27.06 -2.09
N LEU A 106 -1.97 -28.10 -1.27
CA LEU A 106 -2.25 -27.94 0.15
C LEU A 106 -0.92 -27.77 0.89
N GLN A 107 -0.62 -26.53 1.27
CA GLN A 107 0.42 -26.23 2.24
C GLN A 107 -0.22 -25.55 3.46
N PRO A 108 0.11 -25.99 4.69
CA PRO A 108 -0.26 -25.26 5.89
C PRO A 108 0.36 -23.86 5.81
N ARG A 109 -0.42 -22.85 6.18
CA ARG A 109 -0.01 -21.44 6.09
C ARG A 109 -0.25 -20.78 7.44
N GLY A 110 0.81 -20.66 8.22
CA GLY A 110 0.84 -19.95 9.49
C GLY A 110 1.31 -18.50 9.32
N LEU A 111 1.03 -17.65 10.31
CA LEU A 111 1.51 -16.27 10.32
C LEU A 111 3.04 -16.19 10.32
N PHE A 112 3.68 -17.06 11.10
CA PHE A 112 5.13 -17.09 11.31
C PHE A 112 5.93 -17.61 10.10
N ASP A 113 5.25 -18.21 9.11
CA ASP A 113 5.89 -18.56 7.83
C ASP A 113 6.22 -17.31 7.01
N PHE A 114 5.49 -16.22 7.26
CA PHE A 114 5.60 -14.96 6.50
C PHE A 114 6.39 -13.88 7.24
N ILE A 115 6.37 -13.88 8.57
CA ILE A 115 7.02 -12.84 9.37
C ILE A 115 7.77 -13.41 10.57
N SER A 116 8.92 -12.82 10.86
CA SER A 116 9.70 -13.17 12.05
C SER A 116 8.95 -12.77 13.33
N TYR A 117 8.98 -13.64 14.33
CA TYR A 117 8.45 -13.38 15.66
C TYR A 117 8.96 -12.04 16.24
N LYS A 118 10.23 -11.70 16.00
CA LYS A 118 10.86 -10.46 16.48
C LYS A 118 10.14 -9.19 16.00
N MET A 119 9.64 -9.18 14.77
CA MET A 119 8.94 -8.02 14.20
C MET A 119 7.56 -7.82 14.83
N ILE A 120 6.86 -8.92 15.15
CA ILE A 120 5.58 -8.86 15.85
C ILE A 120 5.78 -8.36 17.28
N VAL A 121 6.78 -8.89 17.99
CA VAL A 121 7.11 -8.41 19.34
C VAL A 121 7.46 -6.93 19.33
N LEU A 122 8.26 -6.48 18.35
CA LEU A 122 8.59 -5.06 18.19
C LEU A 122 7.34 -4.21 17.96
N ALA A 123 6.39 -4.65 17.13
CA ALA A 123 5.13 -3.95 16.90
C ALA A 123 4.25 -3.87 18.15
N VAL A 124 4.17 -4.94 18.94
CA VAL A 124 3.44 -4.91 20.22
C VAL A 124 4.10 -3.94 21.20
N ILE A 125 5.43 -3.99 21.33
CA ILE A 125 6.19 -3.08 22.21
C ILE A 125 6.00 -1.63 21.77
N SER A 126 6.06 -1.31 20.47
CA SER A 126 5.89 0.05 19.98
C SER A 126 4.50 0.60 20.25
N ASN A 127 3.46 -0.23 20.13
CA ASN A 127 2.09 0.17 20.44
C ASN A 127 1.90 0.41 21.94
N LEU A 128 2.40 -0.48 22.79
CA LEU A 128 2.35 -0.30 24.25
C LEU A 128 3.10 0.96 24.68
N LEU A 129 4.31 1.18 24.15
CA LEU A 129 5.10 2.37 24.42
C LEU A 129 4.34 3.65 24.00
N CYS A 130 3.70 3.64 22.83
CA CYS A 130 2.89 4.77 22.38
C CYS A 130 1.75 5.08 23.36
N ILE A 131 1.00 4.06 23.79
CA ILE A 131 -0.11 4.25 24.73
C ILE A 131 0.41 4.80 26.07
N THR A 132 1.53 4.26 26.59
CA THR A 132 2.13 4.72 27.84
C THR A 132 2.61 6.17 27.75
N VAL A 133 3.28 6.56 26.67
CA VAL A 133 3.75 7.94 26.48
C VAL A 133 2.57 8.91 26.37
N VAL A 134 1.55 8.58 25.58
CA VAL A 134 0.35 9.43 25.45
C VAL A 134 -0.34 9.60 26.80
N ALA A 135 -0.58 8.48 27.52
CA ALA A 135 -1.21 8.53 28.83
C ALA A 135 -0.39 9.33 29.86
N TYR A 136 0.94 9.27 29.79
CA TYR A 136 1.83 10.05 30.65
C TYR A 136 1.73 11.56 30.35
N LEU A 137 1.72 11.95 29.08
CA LEU A 137 1.62 13.36 28.67
C LEU A 137 0.25 13.97 29.00
N ASP A 138 -0.82 13.16 28.95
CA ASP A 138 -2.19 13.56 29.30
C ASP A 138 -2.47 13.47 30.82
N GLY A 139 -1.46 13.22 31.64
CA GLY A 139 -1.60 13.14 33.10
C GLY A 139 -2.50 12.01 33.59
N PHE A 140 -2.62 10.91 32.81
CA PHE A 140 -3.50 9.77 33.07
C PHE A 140 -4.99 10.12 33.20
N GLN A 141 -5.44 11.16 32.49
CA GLN A 141 -6.86 11.51 32.42
C GLN A 141 -7.62 10.48 31.57
N LEU A 142 -8.16 9.44 32.22
CA LEU A 142 -8.96 8.38 31.58
C LEU A 142 -10.46 8.73 31.51
N GLU A 143 -10.78 10.01 31.33
CA GLU A 143 -12.17 10.45 31.19
C GLU A 143 -12.74 10.05 29.82
N ARG A 144 -14.07 9.85 29.75
CA ARG A 144 -14.74 9.56 28.48
C ARG A 144 -14.65 10.77 27.56
N GLY A 145 -13.76 10.68 26.57
CA GLY A 145 -13.53 11.73 25.57
C GLY A 145 -12.16 12.38 25.66
N SER A 146 -11.29 11.96 26.59
CA SER A 146 -9.90 12.42 26.58
C SER A 146 -9.16 11.94 25.34
N ASP A 147 -8.15 12.71 24.93
CA ASP A 147 -7.31 12.39 23.77
C ASP A 147 -6.67 11.01 23.91
N THR A 148 -6.27 10.62 25.13
CA THR A 148 -5.74 9.28 25.42
C THR A 148 -6.74 8.18 25.07
N VAL A 149 -8.01 8.32 25.43
CA VAL A 149 -9.03 7.30 25.16
C VAL A 149 -9.32 7.22 23.66
N VAL A 150 -9.45 8.37 22.98
CA VAL A 150 -9.69 8.42 21.53
C VAL A 150 -8.53 7.79 20.76
N LEU A 151 -7.28 8.11 21.12
CA LEU A 151 -6.08 7.56 20.51
C LEU A 151 -5.94 6.06 20.74
N PHE A 152 -6.25 5.59 21.96
CA PHE A 152 -6.24 4.16 22.28
C PHE A 152 -7.20 3.38 21.38
N PHE A 153 -8.47 3.82 21.27
CA PHE A 153 -9.45 3.15 20.41
C PHE A 153 -9.07 3.24 18.93
N THR A 154 -8.51 4.36 18.48
CA THR A 154 -8.06 4.55 17.10
C THR A 154 -6.91 3.61 16.76
N LEU A 155 -5.90 3.51 17.62
CA LEU A 155 -4.77 2.57 17.46
C LEU A 155 -5.25 1.12 17.50
N LEU A 156 -6.14 0.77 18.44
CA LEU A 156 -6.70 -0.58 18.54
C LEU A 156 -7.44 -0.96 17.25
N LEU A 157 -8.34 -0.09 16.77
CA LEU A 157 -9.13 -0.34 15.57
C LEU A 157 -8.24 -0.46 14.33
N ALA A 158 -7.24 0.40 14.18
CA ALA A 158 -6.28 0.34 13.08
C ALA A 158 -5.48 -0.98 13.07
N ASN A 159 -4.97 -1.40 14.23
CA ASN A 159 -4.24 -2.66 14.34
C ASN A 159 -5.13 -3.89 14.12
N LEU A 160 -6.39 -3.86 14.58
CA LEU A 160 -7.37 -4.91 14.27
C LEU A 160 -7.66 -4.99 12.77
N LEU A 161 -7.76 -3.84 12.10
CA LEU A 161 -7.92 -3.78 10.65
C LEU A 161 -6.70 -4.37 9.93
N PHE A 162 -5.48 -4.07 10.37
CA PHE A 162 -4.27 -4.70 9.82
C PHE A 162 -4.26 -6.21 10.04
N ALA A 163 -4.60 -6.68 11.24
CA ALA A 163 -4.71 -8.11 11.54
C ALA A 163 -5.77 -8.81 10.68
N PHE A 164 -6.91 -8.14 10.45
CA PHE A 164 -7.97 -8.63 9.56
C PHE A 164 -7.49 -8.74 8.11
N ILE A 165 -6.79 -7.74 7.58
CA ILE A 165 -6.22 -7.79 6.23
C ILE A 165 -5.18 -8.91 6.11
N ILE A 166 -4.32 -9.10 7.11
CA ILE A 166 -3.36 -10.21 7.17
C ILE A 166 -4.08 -11.55 7.11
N ARG A 167 -5.13 -11.73 7.92
CA ARG A 167 -5.96 -12.94 7.94
C ARG A 167 -6.59 -13.23 6.58
N LEU A 168 -7.14 -12.20 5.93
CA LEU A 168 -7.71 -12.32 4.59
C LEU A 168 -6.65 -12.68 3.53
N ASN A 169 -5.42 -12.17 3.63
CA ASN A 169 -4.35 -12.50 2.69
C ASN A 169 -3.84 -13.94 2.85
N ILE A 170 -3.67 -14.40 4.10
CA ILE A 170 -3.21 -15.76 4.39
C ILE A 170 -4.28 -16.79 4.03
N SER A 171 -5.51 -16.60 4.49
CA SER A 171 -6.59 -17.59 4.35
C SER A 171 -7.47 -17.39 3.12
N GLY A 172 -7.39 -16.24 2.46
CA GLY A 172 -8.29 -15.88 1.36
C GLY A 172 -8.10 -16.68 0.08
N LYS A 173 -8.96 -16.41 -0.90
CA LYS A 173 -8.86 -16.98 -2.25
C LYS A 173 -7.77 -16.25 -3.05
N LYS A 174 -7.16 -16.93 -4.04
CA LYS A 174 -6.24 -16.27 -4.96
C LYS A 174 -6.97 -15.12 -5.67
N ILE A 175 -6.36 -13.94 -5.65
CA ILE A 175 -6.92 -12.77 -6.34
C ILE A 175 -6.77 -12.99 -7.85
N ASN A 176 -5.56 -13.35 -8.30
CA ASN A 176 -5.29 -13.78 -9.66
C ASN A 176 -5.44 -15.32 -9.78
N PRO A 177 -6.35 -15.82 -10.62
CA PRO A 177 -6.62 -17.26 -10.73
C PRO A 177 -5.45 -18.06 -11.31
N LEU A 178 -4.61 -17.44 -12.15
CA LEU A 178 -3.50 -18.09 -12.83
C LEU A 178 -2.18 -17.98 -12.06
N GLN A 179 -2.13 -17.16 -11.01
CA GLN A 179 -0.91 -16.93 -10.23
C GLN A 179 -0.33 -18.23 -9.66
N SER A 180 0.98 -18.41 -9.82
CA SER A 180 1.74 -19.50 -9.22
C SER A 180 1.60 -19.49 -7.68
N MET A 181 1.84 -20.64 -7.03
CA MET A 181 1.78 -20.69 -5.56
C MET A 181 2.96 -19.97 -4.91
N THR A 182 4.14 -20.02 -5.54
CA THR A 182 5.37 -19.35 -5.09
C THR A 182 5.21 -17.84 -5.08
N ASP A 183 4.69 -17.26 -6.18
CA ASP A 183 4.44 -15.81 -6.28
C ASP A 183 3.42 -15.35 -5.26
N ARG A 184 2.38 -16.17 -5.04
CA ARG A 184 1.38 -15.90 -4.02
C ARG A 184 2.00 -15.82 -2.63
N LEU A 185 2.83 -16.80 -2.25
CA LEU A 185 3.47 -16.82 -0.93
C LEU A 185 4.41 -15.62 -0.75
N LYS A 186 5.17 -15.25 -1.80
CA LYS A 186 6.03 -14.06 -1.79
C LYS A 186 5.22 -12.76 -1.65
N GLN A 187 4.11 -12.64 -2.36
CA GLN A 187 3.22 -11.49 -2.25
C GLN A 187 2.61 -11.41 -0.84
N THR A 188 2.08 -12.52 -0.31
CA THR A 188 1.56 -12.57 1.07
C THR A 188 2.64 -12.20 2.07
N LYS A 189 3.86 -12.72 1.93
CA LYS A 189 5.02 -12.36 2.77
C LYS A 189 5.28 -10.85 2.77
N THR A 190 5.24 -10.24 1.60
CA THR A 190 5.50 -8.80 1.46
C THR A 190 4.39 -7.96 2.08
N VAL A 191 3.13 -8.36 1.88
CA VAL A 191 1.96 -7.68 2.47
C VAL A 191 2.00 -7.76 4.00
N VAL A 192 2.25 -8.95 4.57
CA VAL A 192 2.32 -9.13 6.03
C VAL A 192 3.44 -8.29 6.64
N ASN A 193 4.64 -8.33 6.06
CA ASN A 193 5.77 -7.51 6.55
C ASN A 193 5.48 -6.01 6.47
N THR A 194 4.83 -5.56 5.39
CA THR A 194 4.46 -4.15 5.22
C THR A 194 3.44 -3.72 6.27
N LEU A 195 2.39 -4.50 6.50
CA LEU A 195 1.35 -4.15 7.49
C LEU A 195 1.89 -4.09 8.92
N VAL A 196 2.79 -5.01 9.30
CA VAL A 196 3.40 -4.99 10.63
C VAL A 196 4.38 -3.82 10.78
N THR A 197 5.12 -3.49 9.72
CA THR A 197 6.00 -2.31 9.71
C THR A 197 5.19 -1.02 9.79
N MET A 198 4.04 -0.95 9.09
CA MET A 198 3.12 0.19 9.16
C MET A 198 2.56 0.38 10.58
N SER A 199 2.24 -0.70 11.30
CA SER A 199 1.82 -0.63 12.71
C SER A 199 2.88 0.04 13.62
N ILE A 200 4.16 -0.32 13.43
CA ILE A 200 5.27 0.28 14.18
C ILE A 200 5.39 1.78 13.85
N ILE A 201 5.42 2.10 12.55
CA ILE A 201 5.58 3.47 12.06
C ILE A 201 4.40 4.36 12.51
N GLN A 202 3.17 3.84 12.46
CA GLN A 202 1.98 4.54 12.96
C GLN A 202 2.08 4.83 14.46
N SER A 203 2.57 3.88 15.26
CA SER A 203 2.75 4.07 16.70
C SER A 203 3.75 5.20 16.99
N LEU A 204 4.88 5.21 16.28
CA LEU A 204 5.90 6.27 16.42
C LEU A 204 5.37 7.64 16.00
N PHE A 205 4.53 7.68 14.97
CA PHE A 205 3.92 8.92 14.50
C PHE A 205 2.97 9.54 15.51
N VAL A 206 2.03 8.75 16.02
CA VAL A 206 1.08 9.22 17.03
C VAL A 206 1.82 9.74 18.25
N MET A 207 2.85 9.02 18.70
CA MET A 207 3.70 9.44 19.81
C MET A 207 4.37 10.78 19.53
N MET A 208 4.97 10.98 18.35
CA MET A 208 5.61 12.24 18.00
C MET A 208 4.62 13.40 17.89
N ILE A 209 3.43 13.18 17.31
CA ILE A 209 2.39 14.21 17.26
C ILE A 209 1.98 14.65 18.67
N GLN A 210 1.76 13.70 19.59
CA GLN A 210 1.39 14.04 20.97
C GLN A 210 2.50 14.79 21.70
N VAL A 211 3.76 14.43 21.47
CA VAL A 211 4.92 15.15 22.02
C VAL A 211 4.96 16.58 21.49
N MET A 212 4.74 16.79 20.19
CA MET A 212 4.71 18.12 19.60
C MET A 212 3.57 18.98 20.14
N ASP A 213 2.39 18.37 20.33
CA ASP A 213 1.22 19.05 20.91
C ASP A 213 1.50 19.44 22.37
N TYR A 214 2.14 18.57 23.16
CA TYR A 214 2.52 18.86 24.55
C TYR A 214 3.52 20.03 24.67
N TYR A 215 4.51 20.10 23.78
CA TYR A 215 5.51 21.18 23.76
C TYR A 215 5.09 22.42 22.96
N GLN A 216 3.86 22.48 22.45
CA GLN A 216 3.32 23.58 21.64
C GLN A 216 4.19 23.88 20.40
N LEU A 217 4.71 22.83 19.76
CA LEU A 217 5.55 22.92 18.56
C LEU A 217 4.71 22.95 17.27
N ASP A 218 3.61 23.71 17.28
CA ASP A 218 2.61 23.75 16.21
C ASP A 218 3.22 24.13 14.85
N PHE A 219 4.20 25.04 14.85
CA PHE A 219 4.93 25.46 13.65
C PHE A 219 5.62 24.29 12.92
N TYR A 220 6.13 23.29 13.65
CA TYR A 220 6.80 22.14 13.06
C TYR A 220 5.83 21.03 12.65
N ARG A 221 4.57 21.07 13.12
CA ARG A 221 3.59 20.00 12.98
C ARG A 221 3.30 19.69 11.52
N SER A 222 3.01 20.70 10.71
CA SER A 222 2.74 20.56 9.27
C SER A 222 3.93 19.95 8.51
N THR A 223 5.14 20.41 8.83
CA THR A 223 6.38 19.89 8.23
C THR A 223 6.61 18.43 8.60
N PHE A 224 6.42 18.07 9.87
CA PHE A 224 6.57 16.71 10.36
C PHE A 224 5.55 15.75 9.73
N ILE A 225 4.27 16.14 9.67
CA ILE A 225 3.22 15.36 9.01
C ILE A 225 3.57 15.13 7.53
N SER A 226 4.00 16.16 6.81
CA SER A 226 4.39 16.04 5.40
C SER A 226 5.55 15.05 5.19
N LEU A 227 6.63 15.19 5.97
CA LEU A 227 7.78 14.28 5.91
C LEU A 227 7.37 12.84 6.24
N PHE A 228 6.54 12.66 7.26
CA PHE A 228 6.06 11.36 7.67
C PHE A 228 5.24 10.67 6.57
N LEU A 229 4.30 11.40 5.96
CA LEU A 229 3.49 10.88 4.86
C LEU A 229 4.35 10.48 3.66
N GLN A 230 5.40 11.25 3.34
CA GLN A 230 6.37 10.91 2.29
C GLN A 230 7.15 9.63 2.61
N VAL A 231 7.59 9.45 3.86
CA VAL A 231 8.28 8.23 4.31
C VAL A 231 7.38 7.01 4.21
N ILE A 232 6.11 7.11 4.65
CA ILE A 232 5.13 6.03 4.49
C ILE A 232 4.90 5.70 3.02
N ALA A 233 4.69 6.71 2.17
CA ALA A 233 4.48 6.50 0.74
C ALA A 233 5.69 5.81 0.11
N TRP A 234 6.90 6.24 0.45
CA TRP A 234 8.13 5.64 -0.03
C TRP A 234 8.24 4.16 0.36
N ILE A 235 8.06 3.83 1.64
CA ILE A 235 8.13 2.44 2.13
C ILE A 235 7.06 1.57 1.48
N SER A 236 5.82 2.07 1.40
CA SER A 236 4.69 1.36 0.80
C SER A 236 4.93 1.05 -0.68
N LEU A 237 5.31 2.06 -1.47
CA LEU A 237 5.57 1.92 -2.89
C LEU A 237 6.78 1.02 -3.15
N GLN A 238 7.85 1.18 -2.39
CA GLN A 238 9.07 0.37 -2.54
C GLN A 238 8.81 -1.10 -2.26
N ASN A 239 8.07 -1.43 -1.19
CA ASN A 239 7.70 -2.81 -0.88
C ASN A 239 6.82 -3.41 -1.97
N SER A 240 5.86 -2.65 -2.50
CA SER A 240 5.03 -3.10 -3.63
C SER A 240 5.86 -3.38 -4.89
N ILE A 241 6.79 -2.48 -5.24
CA ILE A 241 7.67 -2.63 -6.41
C ILE A 241 8.56 -3.89 -6.30
N ARG A 242 9.10 -4.14 -5.10
CA ARG A 242 9.93 -5.32 -4.79
C ARG A 242 9.12 -6.62 -4.83
N ALA A 243 7.87 -6.60 -4.36
CA ALA A 243 6.99 -7.77 -4.40
C ALA A 243 6.76 -8.28 -5.84
N SER A 244 6.71 -7.37 -6.81
CA SER A 244 6.39 -7.68 -8.20
C SER A 244 7.61 -7.85 -9.12
N CYS A 245 8.84 -8.06 -8.60
CA CYS A 245 10.08 -8.17 -9.40
C CYS A 245 9.88 -9.04 -10.65
N ILE A 246 10.10 -8.51 -11.86
CA ILE A 246 9.78 -9.24 -13.11
C ILE A 246 10.55 -10.56 -13.14
N GLU A 247 11.82 -10.52 -12.76
CA GLU A 247 12.74 -11.66 -12.78
C GLU A 247 12.28 -12.83 -11.91
N ASP A 248 11.49 -12.54 -10.87
CA ASP A 248 11.05 -13.54 -9.89
C ASP A 248 9.62 -14.02 -10.12
N ILE A 249 8.91 -13.49 -11.12
CA ILE A 249 7.51 -13.88 -11.42
C ILE A 249 7.52 -15.04 -12.41
N ASP A 250 6.78 -16.09 -12.09
CA ASP A 250 6.54 -17.18 -13.01
C ASP A 250 5.49 -16.77 -14.05
N PHE A 251 5.97 -16.37 -15.24
CA PHE A 251 5.10 -16.01 -16.37
C PHE A 251 4.60 -17.22 -17.15
N ASP A 252 5.14 -18.42 -16.95
CA ASP A 252 4.77 -19.59 -17.75
C ASP A 252 3.34 -20.05 -17.47
N VAL A 253 2.79 -19.72 -16.29
CA VAL A 253 1.37 -19.93 -15.96
C VAL A 253 0.39 -19.23 -16.91
N TYR A 254 0.85 -18.24 -17.69
CA TYR A 254 0.04 -17.52 -18.67
C TYR A 254 0.14 -18.05 -20.11
N LYS A 255 0.93 -19.10 -20.34
CA LYS A 255 0.95 -19.81 -21.62
C LYS A 255 -0.35 -20.63 -21.79
N LEU A 256 -0.69 -20.95 -23.04
CA LEU A 256 -1.74 -21.94 -23.33
C LEU A 256 -1.23 -23.32 -22.92
N ASP A 257 -2.11 -24.10 -22.30
CA ASP A 257 -1.83 -25.51 -22.03
C ASP A 257 -1.86 -26.27 -23.38
N ASP A 258 -1.10 -27.36 -23.54
CA ASP A 258 -0.98 -28.08 -24.82
C ASP A 258 -2.33 -28.61 -25.36
N VAL A 259 -3.32 -28.77 -24.50
CA VAL A 259 -4.69 -29.16 -24.85
C VAL A 259 -5.46 -28.03 -25.58
N GLU A 260 -5.16 -26.76 -25.28
CA GLU A 260 -5.80 -25.60 -25.92
C GLU A 260 -5.09 -25.17 -27.23
N LYS A 261 -3.86 -25.63 -27.46
CA LYS A 261 -3.14 -25.40 -28.73
C LYS A 261 -3.68 -26.24 -29.89
N VAL A 262 -4.44 -27.30 -29.61
CA VAL A 262 -5.02 -28.20 -30.64
C VAL A 262 -6.40 -27.73 -31.10
N GLN A 263 -7.03 -26.79 -30.38
CA GLN A 263 -8.37 -26.27 -30.68
C GLN A 263 -8.38 -24.88 -31.33
N ASN A 264 -7.22 -24.23 -31.48
CA ASN A 264 -7.01 -22.97 -32.20
C ASN A 264 -6.04 -23.17 -33.34
#